data_AF-A0A2D4KXJ3-F1
#
_entry.id   AF-A0A2D4KXJ3-F1
#
_cell.length_a   1.000
_cell.length_b   1.000
_cell.length_c   1.000
_cell.angle_alpha   90.00
_cell.angle_beta   90.00
_cell.angle_gamma   90.00
#
_symmetry.space_group_name_H-M   'P 1'
#
loop_
_entity.id
_entity.type
_entity.pdbx_description
1 polymer ?
#
loop_
_entity_poly.entity_id
_entity_poly.type
_entity_poly.pdbx_seq_one_letter_code
_entity_poly.pdbx_strand_id
1 'polypeptide(L)'
;EEMRQQAHLQVVSKNLYSQDNHSPLQYGVLDHRMGTSEKDRPCKTCGKNLAECLGHYGYIDLELPCFHVGYFKAVIGILQMICKTCCRILLTTEEQKQFLDYLKRPGLTYLQKRGLKKKVSEKCRKKNTCPHCAAFNGTVKK
;
A
#
# COMPACT_ATOMS: atom_id res chain seq x y z
N GLU A 1 1.20 -1.24 9.62
CA GLU A 1 0.77 -1.73 10.96
C GLU A 1 -0.60 -2.42 10.91
N GLU A 2 -1.59 -1.86 10.21
CA GLU A 2 -2.94 -2.46 10.09
C GLU A 2 -2.93 -3.93 9.60
N MET A 3 -2.14 -4.25 8.57
CA MET A 3 -1.99 -5.63 8.09
C MET A 3 -1.50 -6.59 9.18
N ARG A 4 -0.59 -6.12 10.04
CA ARG A 4 -0.08 -6.90 11.18
C ARG A 4 -1.13 -7.06 12.28
N GLN A 5 -1.97 -6.06 12.48
CA GLN A 5 -3.07 -6.11 13.46
C GLN A 5 -4.17 -7.09 13.04
N GLN A 6 -4.47 -7.18 11.74
CA GLN A 6 -5.49 -8.11 11.23
C GLN A 6 -4.97 -9.55 11.11
N ALA A 7 -3.67 -9.71 10.90
CA ALA A 7 -3.06 -11.02 10.74
C ALA A 7 -2.94 -11.78 12.07
N HIS A 8 -3.19 -13.08 12.02
CA HIS A 8 -3.13 -13.98 13.17
C HIS A 8 -1.78 -14.71 13.29
N LEU A 9 -0.94 -14.62 12.25
CA LEU A 9 0.32 -15.33 12.17
C LEU A 9 1.34 -14.54 11.34
N GLN A 10 2.57 -14.50 11.82
CA GLN A 10 3.73 -14.17 11.00
C GLN A 10 4.25 -15.44 10.32
N VAL A 11 4.34 -15.42 8.99
CA VAL A 11 4.88 -16.53 8.21
C VAL A 11 6.38 -16.31 8.02
N VAL A 12 7.19 -17.25 8.50
CA VAL A 12 8.66 -17.19 8.44
C VAL A 12 9.29 -18.44 7.81
N SER A 13 8.59 -19.57 7.81
CA SER A 13 9.09 -20.82 7.23
C SER A 13 8.76 -20.89 5.74
N LYS A 14 9.76 -21.25 4.94
CA LYS A 14 9.61 -21.50 3.50
C LYS A 14 9.05 -22.88 3.17
N ASN A 15 9.20 -23.84 4.09
CA ASN A 15 8.83 -25.23 3.85
C ASN A 15 7.33 -25.42 4.11
N LEU A 16 6.67 -26.22 3.26
CA LEU A 16 5.22 -26.44 3.33
C LEU A 16 4.82 -27.47 4.39
N TYR A 17 5.48 -28.64 4.35
CA TYR A 17 5.16 -29.78 5.19
C TYR A 17 6.40 -30.26 5.95
N SER A 18 6.18 -30.88 7.11
CA SER A 18 7.21 -31.62 7.81
C SER A 18 7.56 -32.90 7.05
N GLN A 19 8.83 -33.30 7.08
CA GLN A 19 9.32 -34.52 6.41
C GLN A 19 8.79 -35.79 7.08
N ASP A 20 8.45 -35.72 8.37
CA ASP A 20 8.16 -36.92 9.17
C ASP A 20 6.70 -37.38 9.06
N ASN A 21 5.75 -36.46 8.91
CA ASN A 21 4.33 -36.76 9.14
C ASN A 21 3.36 -36.07 8.17
N HIS A 22 3.87 -35.51 7.06
CA HIS A 22 3.08 -34.77 6.06
C HIS A 22 2.15 -33.71 6.68
N SER A 23 2.46 -33.20 7.87
CA SER A 23 1.68 -32.13 8.51
C SER A 23 2.19 -30.76 8.07
N PRO A 24 1.31 -29.75 7.93
CA PRO A 24 1.74 -28.40 7.64
C PRO A 24 2.68 -27.87 8.72
N LEU A 25 3.77 -27.23 8.31
CA LEU A 25 4.73 -26.65 9.25
C LEU A 25 4.13 -25.45 10.00
N GLN A 26 4.43 -25.36 11.29
CA GLN A 26 4.09 -24.18 12.07
C GLN A 26 4.87 -22.97 11.56
N TYR A 27 4.22 -21.80 11.54
CA TYR A 27 4.77 -20.57 10.99
C TYR A 27 5.14 -20.66 9.49
N GLY A 28 4.60 -21.65 8.78
CA GLY A 28 4.65 -21.77 7.32
C GLY A 28 3.36 -21.28 6.65
N VAL A 29 3.34 -21.33 5.32
CA VAL A 29 2.22 -20.81 4.51
C VAL A 29 0.93 -21.64 4.60
N LEU A 30 0.98 -22.88 5.10
CA LEU A 30 -0.17 -23.78 5.24
C LEU A 30 -0.60 -23.98 6.72
N ASP A 31 -0.10 -23.13 7.63
CA ASP A 31 -0.41 -23.26 9.06
C ASP A 31 -1.92 -23.11 9.31
N HIS A 32 -2.51 -24.07 10.04
CA HIS A 32 -3.94 -24.12 10.34
C HIS A 32 -4.47 -22.93 11.16
N ARG A 33 -3.59 -22.08 11.70
CA ARG A 33 -3.97 -20.78 12.28
C ARG A 33 -4.53 -19.80 11.22
N MET A 34 -4.18 -19.97 9.95
CA MET A 34 -4.74 -19.16 8.85
C MET A 34 -6.05 -19.72 8.29
N GLY A 35 -6.47 -20.89 8.75
CA GLY A 35 -7.64 -21.60 8.22
C GLY A 35 -7.32 -23.05 7.92
N THR A 36 -8.31 -23.81 7.48
CA THR A 36 -8.11 -25.19 7.04
C THR A 36 -8.66 -25.37 5.63
N SER A 37 -8.00 -26.21 4.84
CA SER A 37 -8.47 -26.72 3.55
C SER A 37 -8.85 -28.20 3.61
N GLU A 38 -8.69 -28.83 4.78
CA GLU A 38 -8.91 -30.26 5.02
C GLU A 38 -10.16 -30.45 5.90
N LYS A 39 -10.94 -31.51 5.65
CA LYS A 39 -12.10 -31.85 6.50
C LYS A 39 -11.67 -32.41 7.86
N ASP A 40 -10.54 -33.12 7.89
CA ASP A 40 -10.09 -33.88 9.06
C ASP A 40 -9.38 -33.02 10.11
N ARG A 41 -8.95 -31.80 9.73
CA ARG A 41 -8.21 -30.89 10.61
C ARG A 41 -8.94 -29.55 10.70
N PRO A 42 -9.49 -29.17 11.87
CA PRO A 42 -10.15 -27.88 12.04
C PRO A 42 -9.16 -26.71 12.09
N CYS A 43 -9.64 -25.49 11.87
CA CYS A 43 -8.83 -24.28 12.01
C CYS A 43 -8.40 -24.08 13.47
N LYS A 44 -7.12 -23.76 13.70
CA LYS A 44 -6.58 -23.54 15.06
C LYS A 44 -6.97 -22.19 15.69
N THR A 45 -7.51 -21.27 14.90
CA THR A 45 -7.86 -19.92 15.36
C THR A 45 -9.31 -19.82 15.81
N CYS A 46 -10.25 -20.27 14.97
CA CYS A 46 -11.68 -20.22 15.28
C CYS A 46 -12.27 -21.57 15.72
N GLY A 47 -11.51 -22.67 15.62
CA GLY A 47 -11.95 -24.02 15.98
C GLY A 47 -12.95 -24.65 15.01
N LYS A 48 -13.32 -23.94 13.93
CA LYS A 48 -14.33 -24.39 12.97
C LYS A 48 -13.74 -25.24 11.85
N ASN A 49 -14.60 -26.08 11.26
CA ASN A 49 -14.27 -26.90 10.09
C ASN A 49 -14.30 -26.08 8.79
N LEU A 50 -13.85 -26.70 7.69
CA LEU A 50 -13.76 -26.09 6.36
C LEU A 50 -15.03 -25.35 5.91
N ALA A 51 -16.21 -25.90 6.16
CA ALA A 51 -17.48 -25.33 5.69
C ALA A 51 -17.88 -24.03 6.41
N GLU A 52 -17.38 -23.80 7.62
CA GLU A 52 -17.81 -22.70 8.48
C GLU A 52 -16.71 -21.66 8.74
N CYS A 53 -15.46 -21.97 8.35
CA CYS A 53 -14.32 -21.09 8.53
C CYS A 53 -14.20 -20.12 7.35
N LEU A 54 -14.23 -18.81 7.61
CA LEU A 54 -14.03 -17.76 6.60
C LEU A 54 -12.55 -17.58 6.19
N GLY A 55 -11.62 -18.07 7.01
CA GLY A 55 -10.18 -17.90 6.84
C GLY A 55 -9.62 -16.72 7.65
N HIS A 56 -8.33 -16.77 7.94
CA HIS A 56 -7.62 -15.76 8.71
C HIS A 56 -6.33 -15.37 7.99
N TYR A 57 -6.00 -14.09 7.99
CA TYR A 57 -4.81 -13.61 7.31
C TYR A 57 -3.53 -13.94 8.10
N GLY A 58 -2.45 -14.18 7.37
CA GLY A 58 -1.09 -14.07 7.86
C GLY A 58 -0.39 -12.86 7.24
N TYR A 59 0.79 -12.53 7.74
CA TYR A 59 1.65 -11.52 7.14
C TYR A 59 3.09 -12.03 7.00
N ILE A 60 3.83 -11.43 6.06
CA ILE A 60 5.25 -11.67 5.83
C ILE A 60 5.94 -10.32 5.98
N ASP A 61 6.93 -10.25 6.84
CA ASP A 61 7.83 -9.10 6.90
C ASP A 61 8.86 -9.22 5.77
N LEU A 62 9.00 -8.14 5.00
CA LEU A 62 10.02 -8.04 3.97
C LEU A 62 11.20 -7.26 4.53
N GLU A 63 12.40 -7.82 4.42
CA GLU A 63 13.64 -7.18 4.89
C GLU A 63 13.89 -5.82 4.22
N LEU A 64 13.42 -5.64 2.98
CA LEU A 64 13.54 -4.40 2.22
C LEU A 64 12.19 -3.99 1.62
N PRO A 65 11.88 -2.68 1.61
CA PRO A 65 10.66 -2.17 1.00
C PRO A 65 10.65 -2.43 -0.51
N CYS A 66 9.49 -2.80 -1.03
CA CYS A 66 9.29 -3.10 -2.44
C CYS A 66 8.20 -2.21 -3.04
N PHE A 67 8.35 -1.85 -4.32
CA PHE A 67 7.29 -1.13 -5.02
C PHE A 67 6.14 -2.07 -5.37
N HIS A 68 4.94 -1.71 -4.93
CA HIS A 68 3.74 -2.42 -5.35
C HIS A 68 3.43 -2.11 -6.83
N VAL A 69 3.40 -3.12 -7.68
CA VAL A 69 3.22 -2.99 -9.14
C VAL A 69 1.96 -2.20 -9.53
N GLY A 70 0.87 -2.39 -8.79
CA GLY A 70 -0.39 -1.66 -9.04
C GLY A 70 -0.31 -0.15 -8.72
N TYR A 71 0.57 0.25 -7.79
CA TYR A 71 0.73 1.64 -7.38
C TYR A 71 1.95 2.31 -8.01
N PHE A 72 2.81 1.56 -8.72
CA PHE A 72 4.05 2.07 -9.29
C PHE A 72 3.86 3.33 -10.15
N LYS A 73 2.85 3.35 -11.03
CA LYS A 73 2.52 4.54 -11.83
C LYS A 73 2.07 5.74 -10.97
N ALA A 74 1.35 5.48 -9.87
CA ALA A 74 0.91 6.52 -8.96
C ALA A 74 2.08 7.10 -8.16
N VAL A 75 3.02 6.26 -7.72
CA VAL A 75 4.26 6.66 -7.04
C VAL A 75 5.05 7.63 -7.90
N ILE A 76 5.31 7.30 -9.18
CA ILE A 76 5.99 8.21 -10.12
C ILE A 76 5.24 9.53 -10.22
N GLY A 77 3.90 9.49 -10.33
CA GLY A 77 3.08 10.69 -10.38
C GLY A 77 3.24 11.59 -9.15
N ILE A 78 3.35 11.01 -7.95
CA ILE A 78 3.58 11.77 -6.71
C ILE A 78 5.00 12.35 -6.69
N LEU A 79 6.02 11.56 -7.06
CA LEU A 79 7.42 12.01 -7.13
C LEU A 79 7.63 13.16 -8.12
N GLN A 80 6.81 13.24 -9.17
CA GLN A 80 6.78 14.38 -10.11
C GLN A 80 6.15 15.65 -9.51
N MET A 81 5.37 15.54 -8.44
CA MET A 81 4.65 16.67 -7.83
C MET A 81 5.30 17.22 -6.57
N ILE A 82 6.18 16.45 -5.93
CA ILE A 82 6.87 16.84 -4.69
C ILE A 82 8.33 17.23 -4.92
N CYS A 83 8.86 18.02 -3.99
CA CYS A 83 10.27 18.30 -3.89
C CYS A 83 11.01 17.06 -3.37
N LYS A 84 12.11 16.68 -4.02
CA LYS A 84 12.92 15.51 -3.62
C LYS A 84 13.81 15.77 -2.39
N THR A 85 13.87 17.02 -1.92
CA THR A 85 14.70 17.43 -0.79
C THR A 85 13.87 17.67 0.47
N CYS A 86 12.77 18.43 0.37
CA CYS A 86 11.94 18.78 1.54
C CYS A 86 10.58 18.08 1.57
N CYS A 87 10.29 17.20 0.61
CA CYS A 87 9.05 16.43 0.48
C CYS A 87 7.76 17.27 0.35
N ARG A 88 7.84 18.60 0.29
CA ARG A 88 6.69 19.48 0.06
C ARG A 88 6.25 19.48 -1.39
N ILE A 89 4.97 19.72 -1.64
CA ILE A 89 4.42 19.85 -2.99
C ILE A 89 5.02 21.07 -3.72
N LEU A 90 5.29 20.95 -5.02
CA LEU A 90 5.86 22.02 -5.85
C LEU A 90 4.80 23.06 -6.26
N LEU A 91 4.04 23.57 -5.29
CA LEU A 91 3.04 24.62 -5.46
C LEU A 91 3.34 25.78 -4.51
N THR A 92 3.05 27.01 -4.93
CA THR A 92 3.13 28.17 -4.01
C THR A 92 1.95 28.14 -3.03
N THR A 93 2.04 28.91 -1.95
CA THR A 93 0.99 28.96 -0.92
C THR A 93 -0.36 29.39 -1.50
N GLU A 94 -0.35 30.29 -2.48
CA GLU A 94 -1.55 30.81 -3.17
C GLU A 94 -2.20 29.70 -4.02
N GLU A 95 -1.39 28.94 -4.76
CA GLU A 95 -1.89 27.82 -5.56
C GLU A 95 -2.43 26.69 -4.70
N GLN A 96 -1.74 26.38 -3.60
CA GLN A 96 -2.22 25.38 -2.63
C GLN A 96 -3.59 25.78 -2.09
N LYS A 97 -3.74 27.04 -1.66
CA LYS A 97 -5.03 27.56 -1.18
C LYS A 97 -6.12 27.43 -2.25
N GLN A 98 -5.85 27.85 -3.48
CA GLN A 98 -6.81 27.75 -4.59
C GLN A 98 -7.28 26.31 -4.85
N PHE A 99 -6.38 25.34 -4.87
CA PHE A 99 -6.74 23.94 -5.09
C PHE A 99 -7.45 23.32 -3.89
N LEU A 100 -7.06 23.68 -2.66
CA LEU A 100 -7.72 23.21 -1.44
C LEU A 100 -9.15 23.75 -1.34
N ASP A 101 -9.38 25.02 -1.67
CA ASP A 101 -10.73 25.62 -1.67
C ASP A 101 -11.62 24.96 -2.73
N TYR A 102 -11.07 24.54 -3.87
CA TYR A 102 -11.79 23.74 -4.86
C TYR A 102 -12.13 22.33 -4.34
N LEU A 103 -11.20 21.69 -3.63
CA LEU A 103 -11.40 20.34 -3.05
C LEU A 103 -12.46 20.30 -1.94
N LYS A 104 -12.65 21.41 -1.22
CA LYS A 104 -13.64 21.53 -0.12
C LYS A 104 -15.08 21.68 -0.60
N ARG A 105 -15.32 21.86 -1.91
CA ARG A 105 -16.67 22.03 -2.44
C ARG A 105 -17.51 20.74 -2.23
N PRO A 106 -18.74 20.85 -1.70
CA PRO A 106 -19.62 19.70 -1.55
C PRO A 106 -19.99 19.12 -2.93
N GLY A 107 -20.22 17.81 -2.99
CA GLY A 107 -20.66 17.13 -4.22
C GLY A 107 -19.59 16.92 -5.29
N LEU A 108 -18.30 17.02 -4.94
CA LEU A 108 -17.21 16.84 -5.91
C LEU A 108 -17.15 15.40 -6.47
N THR A 109 -17.39 15.25 -7.76
CA THR A 109 -17.45 13.95 -8.43
C THR A 109 -16.07 13.33 -8.61
N TYR A 110 -16.02 12.00 -8.81
CA TYR A 110 -14.79 11.29 -9.10
C TYR A 110 -14.06 11.82 -10.36
N LEU A 111 -14.81 12.14 -11.43
CA LEU A 111 -14.25 12.69 -12.66
C LEU A 111 -13.61 14.07 -12.43
N GLN A 112 -14.26 14.93 -11.64
CA GLN A 112 -13.72 16.23 -11.25
C GLN A 112 -12.43 16.10 -10.43
N LYS A 113 -12.37 15.15 -9.48
CA LYS A 113 -11.15 14.85 -8.70
C LYS A 113 -9.99 14.40 -9.60
N ARG A 114 -10.26 13.53 -10.58
CA ARG A 114 -9.25 13.11 -11.57
C ARG A 114 -8.76 14.27 -12.43
N GLY A 115 -9.68 15.11 -12.90
CA GLY A 115 -9.35 16.31 -13.66
C GLY A 115 -8.48 17.29 -12.85
N LEU A 116 -8.80 17.47 -11.56
CA LEU A 116 -8.03 18.32 -10.67
C LEU A 116 -6.61 17.79 -10.44
N LYS A 117 -6.46 16.47 -10.20
CA LYS A 117 -5.15 15.83 -10.08
C LYS A 117 -4.27 16.10 -11.30
N LYS A 118 -4.84 16.02 -12.51
CA LYS A 118 -4.13 16.34 -13.76
C LYS A 118 -3.66 17.79 -13.77
N LYS A 119 -4.55 18.75 -13.46
CA LYS A 119 -4.21 20.18 -13.38
C LYS A 119 -3.09 20.48 -12.38
N VAL A 120 -3.12 19.86 -11.20
CA VAL A 120 -2.08 20.00 -10.16
C VAL A 120 -0.75 19.44 -10.68
N SER A 121 -0.77 18.23 -11.24
CA SER A 121 0.42 17.57 -11.76
C SER A 121 1.10 18.38 -12.87
N GLU A 122 0.33 18.94 -13.80
CA GLU A 122 0.85 19.78 -14.88
C GLU A 122 1.52 21.06 -14.37
N LYS A 123 0.99 21.68 -13.31
CA LYS A 123 1.62 22.85 -12.68
C LYS A 123 2.93 22.48 -11.98
N CYS A 124 2.95 21.41 -11.20
CA CYS A 124 4.16 20.99 -10.49
C CYS A 124 5.29 20.62 -11.45
N ARG A 125 4.99 19.90 -12.54
CA ARG A 125 5.99 19.42 -13.52
C ARG A 125 6.68 20.52 -14.30
N LYS A 126 6.10 21.73 -14.35
CA LYS A 126 6.70 22.90 -15.01
C LYS A 126 7.71 23.63 -14.12
N LYS A 127 7.80 23.29 -12.82
CA LYS A 127 8.68 23.96 -11.87
C LYS A 127 9.94 23.15 -11.63
N ASN A 128 11.08 23.80 -11.89
CA ASN A 128 12.39 23.21 -11.69
C ASN A 128 13.02 23.62 -10.35
N THR A 129 12.43 24.57 -9.62
CA THR A 129 12.94 25.07 -8.35
C THR A 129 11.84 25.02 -7.31
N CYS A 130 12.15 24.47 -6.13
CA CYS A 130 11.18 24.35 -5.05
C CYS A 130 10.86 25.75 -4.45
N PRO A 131 9.58 26.14 -4.32
CA PRO A 131 9.22 27.42 -3.71
C PRO A 131 9.44 27.47 -2.19
N HIS A 132 9.79 26.35 -1.55
CA HIS A 132 9.96 26.25 -0.10
C HIS A 132 11.41 26.14 0.36
N CYS A 133 12.25 25.40 -0.37
CA CYS A 133 13.66 25.19 0.00
C CYS A 133 14.66 25.59 -1.10
N ALA A 134 14.19 26.18 -2.20
CA ALA A 134 14.99 26.58 -3.36
C ALA A 134 15.79 25.45 -4.06
N ALA A 135 15.65 24.19 -3.64
CA ALA A 135 16.33 23.06 -4.26
C ALA A 135 15.86 22.83 -5.71
N PHE A 136 16.80 22.45 -6.57
CA PHE A 136 16.51 22.06 -7.95
C PHE A 136 15.77 20.72 -8.03
N ASN A 137 14.82 20.62 -8.95
CA ASN A 137 13.95 19.47 -9.15
C ASN A 137 13.87 19.14 -10.64
N GLY A 138 14.62 18.11 -11.06
CA GLY A 138 14.59 17.60 -12.43
C GLY A 138 13.33 16.80 -12.78
N THR A 139 13.27 16.36 -14.04
CA THR A 139 12.17 15.53 -14.54
C THR A 139 12.30 14.10 -14.03
N VAL A 140 11.27 13.59 -13.35
CA VAL A 140 11.18 12.17 -12.95
C VAL A 140 10.52 11.36 -14.07
N LYS A 141 11.19 10.31 -14.53
CA LYS A 141 10.71 9.36 -15.56
C LYS A 141 10.83 7.92 -15.03
N LYS A 142 10.22 6.97 -15.74
CA LYS A 142 10.42 5.53 -15.49
C LYS A 142 11.84 5.14 -15.88
#